data_AF-A0A382XYP4-F1
#
_entry.id   AF-A0A382XYP4-F1
#
_cell.length_a   1.000
_cell.length_b   1.000
_cell.length_c   1.000
_cell.angle_alpha   90.00
_cell.angle_beta   90.00
_cell.angle_gamma   90.00
#
_symmetry.space_group_name_H-M   'P 1'
#
loop_
_entity.id
_entity.type
_entity.pdbx_description
1 polymer ?
#
loop_
_entity_poly.entity_id
_entity_poly.type
_entity_poly.pdbx_seq_one_letter_code
_entity_poly.pdbx_strand_id
1 'polypeptide(L)' 'MTLAEIQKKLESTIEQSQVTMEGDGCNCSAVVISPIFEGLSLLQRQRIVLAVVSEEIKSGELH' A
#
# COMPACT_ATOMS: atom_id res chain seq x y z
N MET A 1 5.21 7.05 -12.05
CA MET A 1 4.05 6.30 -11.53
C MET A 1 2.98 7.31 -11.10
N THR A 2 1.77 7.24 -11.65
CA THR A 2 0.63 8.04 -11.14
C THR A 2 -0.01 7.37 -9.94
N LEU A 3 -0.69 8.13 -9.08
CA LEU A 3 -1.39 7.62 -7.89
C LEU A 3 -2.30 6.41 -8.19
N ALA A 4 -3.00 6.44 -9.33
CA ALA A 4 -3.87 5.36 -9.78
C ALA A 4 -3.13 4.02 -10.03
N GLU A 5 -1.86 4.06 -10.45
CA GLU A 5 -1.08 2.83 -10.68
C GLU A 5 -0.68 2.20 -9.36
N ILE A 6 -0.28 3.02 -8.39
CA ILE A 6 0.07 2.59 -7.04
C ILE A 6 -1.17 2.00 -6.35
N GLN A 7 -2.33 2.66 -6.49
CA GLN A 7 -3.61 2.16 -5.97
C GLN A 7 -3.92 0.77 -6.50
N LYS A 8 -3.91 0.60 -7.83
CA LYS A 8 -4.24 -0.66 -8.49
C LYS A 8 -3.26 -1.77 -8.14
N LYS A 9 -1.97 -1.45 -7.96
CA LYS A 9 -0.95 -2.39 -7.49
C LYS A 9 -1.23 -2.87 -6.07
N LEU A 10 -1.45 -1.96 -5.13
CA LEU A 10 -1.78 -2.31 -3.75
C LEU A 10 -3.07 -3.15 -3.66
N GLU A 11 -4.09 -2.81 -4.45
CA GLU A 11 -5.33 -3.59 -4.55
C GLU A 11 -5.10 -5.00 -5.13
N SER A 12 -4.12 -5.15 -6.03
CA SER A 12 -3.74 -6.45 -6.60
C SER A 12 -2.86 -7.29 -5.66
N THR A 13 -2.06 -6.66 -4.79
CA THR A 13 -1.20 -7.37 -3.84
C THR A 13 -1.95 -7.79 -2.59
N ILE A 14 -2.86 -6.95 -2.10
CA ILE A 14 -3.61 -7.20 -0.87
C ILE A 14 -5.04 -7.60 -1.25
N GLU A 15 -5.35 -8.88 -1.09
CA GLU A 15 -6.69 -9.39 -1.34
C GLU A 15 -7.74 -8.68 -0.50
N GLN A 16 -8.89 -8.40 -1.14
CA GLN A 16 -10.01 -7.66 -0.54
C GLN A 16 -9.59 -6.34 0.13
N SER A 17 -8.56 -5.69 -0.42
CA SER A 17 -8.16 -4.36 0.02
C SER A 17 -8.84 -3.26 -0.77
N GLN A 18 -9.10 -2.17 -0.07
CA GLN A 18 -9.54 -0.91 -0.63
C GLN A 18 -8.43 0.10 -0.37
N VAL A 19 -7.86 0.63 -1.45
CA VAL A 19 -6.76 1.57 -1.38
C VAL A 19 -7.26 2.94 -1.80
N THR A 20 -6.97 3.96 -1.01
CA THR A 20 -7.26 5.37 -1.32
C THR A 20 -5.96 6.13 -1.29
N MET A 21 -5.63 6.81 -2.39
CA MET A 21 -4.43 7.63 -2.50
C MET A 21 -4.81 9.10 -2.36
N GLU A 22 -4.20 9.81 -1.43
CA GLU A 22 -4.37 11.25 -1.22
C GLU A 22 -3.01 11.94 -1.30
N GLY A 23 -2.86 12.92 -2.19
CA GLY A 23 -1.61 13.69 -2.28
C GLY A 23 -1.47 14.48 -3.57
N ASP A 24 -0.88 15.66 -3.44
CA ASP A 24 -0.54 16.53 -4.57
C ASP A 24 0.96 16.43 -4.86
N GLY A 25 1.34 15.42 -5.64
CA GLY A 25 2.68 15.29 -6.22
C GLY A 25 3.77 14.79 -5.27
N CYS A 26 4.38 15.68 -4.48
CA CYS A 26 5.63 15.38 -3.76
C CYS A 26 5.41 14.61 -2.45
N ASN A 27 4.25 14.81 -1.81
CA ASN A 27 3.83 14.06 -0.63
C ASN A 27 2.52 13.33 -0.95
N CYS A 28 2.59 12.01 -0.99
CA CYS A 28 1.43 11.15 -1.17
C CYS A 28 1.22 10.29 0.08
N SER A 29 -0.03 10.17 0.50
CA SER A 29 -0.50 9.27 1.55
C SER A 29 -1.38 8.20 0.92
N ALA A 30 -1.20 6.95 1.35
CA ALA A 30 -2.01 5.82 0.92
C ALA A 30 -2.75 5.26 2.13
N VAL A 31 -4.08 5.21 2.06
CA VAL A 31 -4.93 4.56 3.06
C VAL A 31 -5.33 3.21 2.50
N VAL A 32 -4.93 2.15 3.20
CA VAL A 32 -5.22 0.77 2.81
C VAL A 32 -6.15 0.14 3.86
N ILE A 33 -7.31 -0.31 3.41
CA ILE A 33 -8.34 -0.93 4.26
C ILE A 33 -8.51 -2.36 3.78
N SER A 34 -8.24 -3.35 4.62
CA SER A 34 -8.44 -4.76 4.29
C SER A 34 -8.72 -5.56 5.56
N PRO A 35 -9.56 -6.61 5.50
CA PRO A 35 -9.81 -7.49 6.64
C PRO A 35 -8.55 -8.18 7.17
N ILE A 36 -7.47 -8.27 6.38
CA ILE A 36 -6.19 -8.84 6.86
C ILE A 36 -5.57 -8.07 8.04
N PHE A 37 -5.96 -6.80 8.20
CA PHE A 37 -5.48 -5.94 9.28
C PHE A 37 -6.34 -6.03 10.55
N GLU A 38 -7.48 -6.74 10.49
CA GLU A 38 -8.35 -6.97 11.62
C GLU A 38 -7.63 -7.82 12.67
N GLY A 39 -7.70 -7.42 13.94
CA GLY A 39 -6.97 -8.09 15.04
C GLY A 39 -5.46 -7.84 15.10
N LEU A 40 -4.86 -7.17 14.10
CA LEU A 40 -3.44 -6.84 14.12
C LEU A 40 -3.14 -5.55 14.90
N SER A 41 -2.02 -5.55 15.61
CA SER A 41 -1.48 -4.37 16.29
C SER A 41 -0.99 -3.33 15.28
N LEU A 42 -0.98 -2.06 15.67
CA LEU A 42 -0.58 -0.93 14.79
C LEU A 42 0.81 -1.15 14.14
N LEU A 43 1.76 -1.68 14.91
CA LEU A 43 3.09 -2.05 14.42
C LEU A 43 3.04 -3.18 13.37
N GLN A 44 2.22 -4.21 13.58
CA GLN A 44 2.09 -5.33 12.64
C GLN A 44 1.49 -4.85 11.31
N ARG A 45 0.47 -3.98 11.36
CA ARG A 45 -0.11 -3.33 10.17
C ARG A 45 0.96 -2.57 9.40
N GLN A 46 1.71 -1.71 10.10
CA GLN A 46 2.83 -0.97 9.53
C GLN A 46 3.87 -1.91 8.92
N ARG A 47 4.27 -3.00 9.60
CA ARG A 47 5.24 -3.97 9.07
C ARG A 47 4.77 -4.66 7.80
N ILE A 48 3.49 -5.06 7.72
CA ILE A 48 2.92 -5.70 6.54
C ILE A 48 2.91 -4.71 5.36
N VAL A 49 2.40 -3.50 5.58
CA VAL A 49 2.37 -2.46 4.53
C VAL A 49 3.80 -2.13 4.07
N LEU A 50 4.74 -1.99 5.01
CA LEU A 50 6.14 -1.71 4.69
C LEU A 50 6.80 -2.88 3.95
N ALA A 51 6.46 -4.14 4.27
CA ALA A 51 6.97 -5.32 3.60
C ALA A 51 6.46 -5.39 2.15
N VAL A 52 5.15 -5.18 1.94
CA VAL A 52 4.53 -5.09 0.61
C VAL A 52 5.19 -4.00 -0.23
N VAL A 53 5.31 -2.79 0.32
CA VAL A 53 5.96 -1.66 -0.38
C VAL A 53 7.45 -1.94 -0.64
N SER A 54 8.18 -2.54 0.32
CA SER A 54 9.61 -2.83 0.16
C SER A 54 9.88 -3.98 -0.83
N GLU A 55 9.02 -4.99 -0.89
CA GLU A 55 9.07 -6.05 -1.91
C GLU A 55 8.77 -5.49 -3.29
N GLU A 56 7.77 -4.62 -3.42
CA GLU A 56 7.43 -3.95 -4.68
C GLU A 56 8.54 -2.98 -5.15
N ILE A 57 9.17 -2.25 -4.23
CA ILE A 57 10.36 -1.41 -4.53
C ILE A 57 11.54 -2.30 -4.96
N LYS A 58 11.76 -3.44 -4.30
CA LYS A 58 12.80 -4.41 -4.70
C LYS A 58 12.52 -5.09 -6.04
N SER A 59 11.26 -5.28 -6.41
CA SER A 59 10.85 -5.80 -7.72
C SER A 59 11.25 -4.83 -8.87
N GLY A 60 11.58 -3.58 -8.55
CA GLY A 60 12.11 -2.60 -9.50
C GLY A 60 11.03 -1.82 -10.26
N GLU A 61 9.78 -1.86 -9.81
CA GLU A 61 8.66 -1.13 -10.44
C GLU A 61 8.35 0.22 -9.77
N LEU A 62 8.88 0.48 -8.56
CA LEU A 62 8.86 1.79 -7.92
C LEU A 62 10.30 2.33 -7.81
N HIS A 63 10.62 3.31 -8.65
CA HIS A 63 11.78 4.21 -8.50
C HIS A 63 11.30 5.61 -8.12
#